data_AF-A0A947HGC6-F1
#
_entry.id   AF-A0A947HGC6-F1
#
_cell.length_a   1.000
_cell.length_b   1.000
_cell.length_c   1.000
_cell.angle_alpha   90.00
_cell.angle_beta   90.00
_cell.angle_gamma   90.00
#
_symmetry.space_group_name_H-M   'P 1'
#
loop_
_entity.id
_entity.type
_entity.pdbx_description
1 polymer ?
#
loop_
_entity_poly.entity_id
_entity_poly.type
_entity_poly.pdbx_seq_one_letter_code
_entity_poly.pdbx_strand_id
1 'polypeptide(L)'
;MNVLERLLEQSLGEKNKNVALAGLGMGALLTGQKLPALALFGKGFAGLERHWRAAHPEFAGNLEDRWEEAIRFYEATHQEKVNRKLHIVGIPMIVGGAAGLLLFSPFRPLWFVAASSFTAGWVLNFIGHGVFEKNAPAFADDPLSFLAGPVWDFRQLFRKEGERTSTPPTVETTPFRVTGPAATIRN
;
A
#
# COMPACT_ATOMS: atom_id res chain seq x y z
N MET A 1 3.95 28.64 11.21
CA MET A 1 2.77 28.21 10.46
C MET A 1 1.72 29.32 10.49
N ASN A 2 1.38 29.88 9.34
CA ASN A 2 0.42 30.99 9.24
C ASN A 2 -1.03 30.48 9.15
N VAL A 3 -2.01 31.38 9.33
CA VAL A 3 -3.45 31.01 9.35
C VAL A 3 -3.89 30.38 8.03
N LEU A 4 -3.32 30.83 6.91
CA LEU A 4 -3.60 30.30 5.58
C LEU A 4 -3.14 28.84 5.44
N GLU A 5 -1.96 28.50 5.97
CA GLU A 5 -1.46 27.12 6.03
C GLU A 5 -2.37 26.23 6.88
N ARG A 6 -2.84 26.71 8.03
CA ARG A 6 -3.80 25.95 8.87
C ARG A 6 -5.14 25.74 8.18
N LEU A 7 -5.63 26.72 7.43
CA LEU A 7 -6.89 26.62 6.68
C LEU A 7 -6.76 25.69 5.47
N LEU A 8 -5.60 25.68 4.80
CA LEU A 8 -5.30 24.71 3.73
C LEU A 8 -5.15 23.28 4.29
N GLU A 9 -4.53 23.11 5.46
CA GLU A 9 -4.47 21.83 6.18
C GLU A 9 -5.84 21.38 6.68
N GLN A 10 -6.73 22.31 7.07
CA GLN A 10 -8.12 21.99 7.38
C GLN A 10 -8.97 21.69 6.14
N SER A 11 -8.67 22.31 4.99
CA SER A 11 -9.42 22.14 3.74
C SER A 11 -9.09 20.85 3.00
N LEU A 12 -7.84 20.40 3.03
CA LEU A 12 -7.40 19.09 2.56
C LEU A 12 -7.04 18.26 3.78
N GLY A 13 -7.99 17.49 4.33
CA GLY A 13 -7.74 16.65 5.50
C GLY A 13 -6.41 15.90 5.40
N GLU A 14 -5.63 15.85 6.48
CA GLU A 14 -4.22 15.40 6.49
C GLU A 14 -3.97 14.07 5.75
N LYS A 15 -4.93 13.13 5.79
CA LYS A 15 -4.93 11.91 4.97
C LYS A 15 -4.79 12.21 3.48
N ASN A 16 -5.64 13.08 2.93
CA ASN A 16 -5.68 13.43 1.51
C ASN A 16 -4.40 14.14 1.06
N LYS A 17 -3.82 14.98 1.91
CA LYS A 17 -2.50 15.61 1.68
C LYS A 17 -1.41 14.55 1.53
N ASN A 18 -1.41 13.54 2.39
CA ASN A 18 -0.42 12.47 2.33
C ASN A 18 -0.62 11.53 1.13
N VAL A 19 -1.87 11.22 0.75
CA VAL A 19 -2.18 10.55 -0.52
C VAL A 19 -1.69 11.38 -1.71
N ALA A 20 -1.93 12.69 -1.71
CA ALA A 20 -1.47 13.58 -2.77
C ALA A 20 0.07 13.61 -2.87
N LEU A 21 0.78 13.64 -1.74
CA LEU A 21 2.25 13.55 -1.73
C LEU A 21 2.75 12.24 -2.32
N ALA A 22 2.11 11.11 -1.98
CA ALA A 22 2.45 9.81 -2.56
C ALA A 22 2.25 9.81 -4.09
N GLY A 23 1.09 10.30 -4.56
CA GLY A 23 0.80 10.43 -5.99
C GLY A 23 1.75 11.39 -6.72
N LEU A 24 2.11 12.52 -6.11
CA LEU A 24 3.10 13.45 -6.66
C LEU A 24 4.49 12.81 -6.78
N GLY A 25 4.89 11.99 -5.80
CA GLY A 25 6.12 11.22 -5.89
C GLY A 25 6.12 10.25 -7.07
N MET A 26 5.02 9.54 -7.28
CA MET A 26 4.84 8.65 -8.44
C MET A 26 4.87 9.42 -9.77
N GLY A 27 4.20 10.58 -9.85
CA GLY A 27 4.23 11.45 -11.03
C GLY A 27 5.64 11.99 -11.31
N ALA A 28 6.36 12.43 -10.28
CA ALA A 28 7.74 12.88 -10.42
C ALA A 28 8.66 11.77 -10.95
N LEU A 29 8.45 10.52 -10.55
CA LEU A 29 9.21 9.37 -11.05
C LEU A 29 9.06 9.23 -12.56
N LEU A 30 7.84 9.41 -13.09
CA LEU A 30 7.54 9.43 -14.51
C LEU A 30 8.12 10.63 -15.28
N THR A 31 8.77 11.58 -14.60
CA THR A 31 9.51 12.68 -15.25
C THR A 31 11.03 12.52 -15.16
N GLY A 32 11.51 11.40 -14.61
CA GLY A 32 12.92 11.13 -14.40
C GLY A 32 13.52 11.78 -13.14
N GLN A 33 12.73 12.48 -12.33
CA GLN A 33 13.15 13.13 -11.09
C GLN A 33 13.23 12.12 -9.92
N LYS A 34 14.19 11.20 -9.97
CA LYS A 34 14.30 10.04 -9.05
C LYS A 34 14.33 10.43 -7.57
N LEU A 35 15.19 11.39 -7.17
CA LEU A 35 15.32 11.78 -5.76
C LEU A 35 14.07 12.53 -5.24
N PRO A 36 13.55 13.57 -5.92
CA PRO A 36 12.28 14.17 -5.52
C PRO A 36 11.13 13.18 -5.45
N ALA A 37 11.05 12.25 -6.41
CA ALA A 37 10.03 11.21 -6.45
C ALA A 37 10.04 10.34 -5.19
N LEU A 38 11.21 9.79 -4.82
CA LEU A 38 11.36 8.97 -3.63
C LEU A 38 11.09 9.75 -2.35
N ALA A 39 11.54 11.01 -2.27
CA ALA A 39 11.31 11.86 -1.12
C ALA A 39 9.82 12.19 -0.91
N LEU A 40 9.10 12.58 -1.97
CA LEU A 40 7.67 12.88 -1.92
C LEU A 40 6.85 11.62 -1.60
N PHE A 41 7.17 10.50 -2.28
CA PHE A 41 6.50 9.23 -2.03
C PHE A 41 6.69 8.78 -0.58
N GLY A 42 7.94 8.75 -0.10
CA GLY A 42 8.27 8.37 1.27
C GLY A 42 7.62 9.29 2.31
N LYS A 43 7.58 10.61 2.05
CA LYS A 43 6.90 11.57 2.93
C LYS A 43 5.40 11.32 3.00
N GLY A 44 4.76 11.07 1.85
CA GLY A 44 3.34 10.72 1.78
C GLY A 44 3.04 9.42 2.53
N PHE A 45 3.80 8.36 2.26
CA PHE A 45 3.65 7.06 2.92
C PHE A 45 3.83 7.15 4.44
N ALA A 46 4.89 7.82 4.90
CA ALA A 46 5.13 8.01 6.34
C ALA A 46 4.04 8.87 7.00
N GLY A 47 3.47 9.83 6.27
CA GLY A 47 2.34 10.64 6.73
C GLY A 47 1.07 9.82 6.88
N LEU A 48 0.76 8.95 5.92
CA LEU A 48 -0.36 8.00 6.01
C LEU A 48 -0.20 7.06 7.20
N GLU A 49 1.01 6.54 7.45
CA GLU A 49 1.23 5.62 8.58
C GLU A 49 1.05 6.32 9.93
N ARG A 50 1.53 7.57 10.05
CA ARG A 50 1.26 8.39 11.24
C ARG A 50 -0.24 8.65 11.42
N HIS A 51 -0.96 8.93 10.34
CA HIS A 51 -2.41 9.14 10.38
C HIS A 51 -3.14 7.87 10.82
N TRP A 52 -2.78 6.71 10.26
CA TRP A 52 -3.35 5.42 10.65
C TRP A 52 -3.13 5.13 12.13
N ARG A 53 -1.90 5.31 12.65
CA ARG A 53 -1.60 5.09 14.08
C ARG A 53 -2.34 6.06 15.01
N ALA A 54 -2.50 7.32 14.59
CA ALA A 54 -3.26 8.30 15.36
C ALA A 54 -4.76 7.96 15.41
N ALA A 55 -5.28 7.30 14.36
CA ALA A 55 -6.67 6.82 14.31
C ALA A 55 -6.91 5.51 15.08
N HIS A 56 -5.85 4.75 15.37
CA HIS A 56 -5.90 3.48 16.12
C HIS A 56 -5.03 3.56 17.38
N PRO A 57 -5.36 4.42 18.37
CA PRO A 57 -4.58 4.55 19.60
C PRO A 57 -4.53 3.25 20.43
N GLU A 58 -5.46 2.32 20.20
CA GLU A 58 -5.50 0.99 20.77
C GLU A 58 -4.45 0.02 20.18
N PHE A 59 -3.88 0.32 18.99
CA PHE A 59 -2.79 -0.45 18.41
C PHE A 59 -1.49 -0.20 19.20
N ALA A 60 -1.14 -1.13 20.09
CA ALA A 60 0.13 -1.11 20.83
C ALA A 60 1.16 -2.11 20.29
N GLY A 61 0.89 -2.71 19.12
CA GLY A 61 1.70 -3.77 18.53
C GLY A 61 3.03 -3.30 17.91
N ASN A 62 3.91 -4.25 17.67
CA ASN A 62 5.18 -4.05 16.99
C ASN A 62 4.99 -4.07 15.44
N LEU A 63 6.08 -4.19 14.68
CA LEU A 63 6.01 -4.22 13.21
C LEU A 63 5.32 -5.48 12.66
N GLU A 64 5.51 -6.64 13.31
CA GLU A 64 4.87 -7.90 12.94
C GLU A 64 3.36 -7.79 13.13
N ASP A 65 2.90 -7.30 14.29
CA ASP A 65 1.47 -7.07 14.54
C ASP A 65 0.87 -6.09 13.51
N ARG A 66 1.63 -5.06 13.13
CA ARG A 66 1.20 -4.06 12.13
C ARG A 66 1.06 -4.69 10.74
N TRP A 67 1.97 -5.60 10.41
CA TRP A 67 1.98 -6.35 9.16
C TRP A 67 0.81 -7.33 9.08
N GLU A 68 0.51 -8.04 10.16
CA GLU A 68 -0.67 -8.92 10.24
C GLU A 68 -1.97 -8.14 10.05
N GLU A 69 -2.10 -6.98 10.70
CA GLU A 69 -3.27 -6.11 10.53
C GLU A 69 -3.38 -5.59 9.10
N ALA A 70 -2.26 -5.23 8.46
CA ALA A 70 -2.25 -4.80 7.06
C ALA A 70 -2.69 -5.92 6.10
N ILE A 71 -2.30 -7.18 6.36
CA ILE A 71 -2.78 -8.35 5.61
C ILE A 71 -4.28 -8.53 5.83
N ARG A 72 -4.74 -8.48 7.08
CA ARG A 72 -6.15 -8.63 7.45
C ARG A 72 -7.02 -7.58 6.76
N PHE A 73 -6.58 -6.32 6.80
CA PHE A 73 -7.25 -5.22 6.12
C PHE A 73 -7.27 -5.42 4.60
N TYR A 74 -6.15 -5.83 4.00
CA TYR A 74 -6.08 -6.14 2.57
C TYR A 74 -7.07 -7.24 2.18
N GLU A 75 -7.07 -8.34 2.92
CA GLU A 75 -7.98 -9.47 2.68
C GLU A 75 -9.43 -9.01 2.79
N ALA A 76 -9.80 -8.28 3.84
CA ALA A 76 -11.17 -7.79 4.03
C ALA A 76 -11.64 -6.82 2.93
N THR A 77 -10.73 -6.08 2.31
CA THR A 77 -11.03 -5.03 1.31
C THR A 77 -10.86 -5.46 -0.15
N HIS A 78 -10.29 -6.65 -0.39
CA HIS A 78 -10.10 -7.22 -1.72
C HIS A 78 -10.73 -8.60 -1.77
N GLN A 79 -12.03 -8.65 -2.00
CA GLN A 79 -12.79 -9.90 -2.10
C GLN A 79 -13.18 -10.19 -3.55
N GLU A 80 -13.22 -9.18 -4.41
CA GLU A 80 -13.62 -9.35 -5.80
C GLU A 80 -12.52 -10.07 -6.62
N LYS A 81 -12.93 -11.10 -7.36
CA LYS A 81 -12.01 -12.02 -8.07
C LYS A 81 -11.35 -11.37 -9.28
N VAL A 82 -12.05 -10.49 -10.00
CA VAL A 82 -11.51 -9.75 -11.15
C VAL A 82 -10.51 -8.71 -10.68
N ASN A 83 -10.80 -7.95 -9.62
CA ASN A 83 -9.89 -7.00 -8.98
C ASN A 83 -8.58 -7.70 -8.57
N ARG A 84 -8.67 -8.83 -7.89
CA ARG A 84 -7.51 -9.67 -7.54
C ARG A 84 -6.72 -10.13 -8.77
N LYS A 85 -7.38 -10.57 -9.84
CA LYS A 85 -6.70 -10.95 -11.09
C LYS A 85 -5.99 -9.76 -11.74
N LEU A 86 -6.61 -8.59 -11.73
CA LEU A 86 -6.00 -7.37 -12.23
C LEU A 86 -4.78 -6.98 -11.39
N HIS A 87 -4.85 -7.13 -10.06
CA HIS A 87 -3.72 -6.94 -9.15
C HIS A 87 -2.55 -7.89 -9.42
N ILE A 88 -2.82 -9.18 -9.64
CA ILE A 88 -1.80 -10.19 -9.97
C ILE A 88 -0.98 -9.80 -11.20
N VAL A 89 -1.58 -9.07 -12.16
CA VAL A 89 -0.89 -8.58 -13.37
C VAL A 89 -0.32 -7.18 -13.16
N GLY A 90 -1.12 -6.26 -12.61
CA GLY A 90 -0.79 -4.85 -12.44
C GLY A 90 0.32 -4.62 -11.42
N ILE A 91 0.36 -5.36 -10.30
CA ILE A 91 1.38 -5.21 -9.28
C ILE A 91 2.79 -5.53 -9.84
N PRO A 92 3.05 -6.68 -10.51
CA PRO A 92 4.34 -6.92 -11.16
C PRO A 92 4.74 -5.85 -12.17
N MET A 93 3.78 -5.32 -12.94
CA MET A 93 4.03 -4.23 -13.89
C MET A 93 4.43 -2.92 -13.18
N ILE A 94 3.75 -2.58 -12.08
CA ILE A 94 4.09 -1.43 -11.25
C ILE A 94 5.48 -1.60 -10.64
N VAL A 95 5.77 -2.74 -10.03
CA VAL A 95 7.07 -2.99 -9.37
C VAL A 95 8.21 -2.99 -10.38
N GLY A 96 8.07 -3.74 -11.49
CA GLY A 96 9.07 -3.79 -12.55
C GLY A 96 9.24 -2.45 -13.27
N GLY A 97 8.15 -1.75 -13.55
CA GLY A 97 8.16 -0.42 -14.13
C GLY A 97 8.83 0.62 -13.22
N ALA A 98 8.50 0.63 -11.92
CA ALA A 98 9.16 1.49 -10.94
C ALA A 98 10.67 1.22 -10.85
N ALA A 99 11.07 -0.06 -10.80
CA ALA A 99 12.48 -0.44 -10.81
C ALA A 99 13.17 0.05 -12.09
N GLY A 100 12.55 -0.14 -13.27
CA GLY A 100 13.09 0.36 -14.54
C GLY A 100 13.21 1.89 -14.59
N LEU A 101 12.22 2.63 -14.08
CA LEU A 101 12.25 4.09 -13.98
C LEU A 101 13.39 4.59 -13.08
N LEU A 102 13.71 3.85 -12.01
CA LEU A 102 14.81 4.15 -11.10
C LEU A 102 16.18 3.73 -11.68
N LEU A 103 16.25 2.64 -12.43
CA LEU A 103 17.50 2.10 -12.96
C LEU A 103 17.94 2.76 -14.27
N PHE A 104 17.02 2.96 -15.22
CA PHE A 104 17.36 3.45 -16.55
C PHE A 104 17.50 4.98 -16.58
N SER A 105 18.29 5.46 -17.54
CA SER A 105 18.42 6.90 -17.82
C SER A 105 17.10 7.44 -18.38
N PRO A 106 16.59 8.57 -17.86
CA PRO A 106 15.35 9.17 -18.34
C PRO A 106 15.31 9.36 -19.86
N PHE A 107 14.12 9.19 -20.44
CA PHE A 107 13.82 9.42 -21.86
C PHE A 107 14.60 8.53 -22.86
N ARG A 108 15.16 7.41 -22.40
CA ARG A 108 15.72 6.36 -23.27
C ARG A 108 14.65 5.30 -23.59
N PRO A 109 14.83 4.48 -24.64
CA PRO A 109 13.83 3.46 -25.02
C PRO A 109 13.41 2.55 -23.86
N LEU A 110 14.36 2.01 -23.09
CA LEU A 110 14.05 1.17 -21.92
C LEU A 110 13.33 1.93 -20.79
N TRP A 111 13.59 3.23 -20.64
CA TRP A 111 12.87 4.06 -19.69
C TRP A 111 11.41 4.25 -20.10
N PHE A 112 11.13 4.42 -21.40
CA PHE A 112 9.75 4.48 -21.89
C PHE A 112 9.02 3.15 -21.70
N VAL A 113 9.68 2.02 -21.93
CA VAL A 113 9.11 0.69 -21.63
C VAL A 113 8.75 0.60 -20.14
N ALA A 114 9.65 1.04 -19.25
CA ALA A 114 9.40 1.06 -17.82
C ALA A 114 8.25 2.00 -17.43
N ALA A 115 8.20 3.21 -18.01
CA ALA A 115 7.13 4.19 -17.81
C ALA A 115 5.76 3.67 -18.27
N SER A 116 5.71 3.04 -19.44
CA SER A 116 4.50 2.40 -19.97
C SER A 116 4.04 1.25 -19.09
N SER A 117 4.96 0.38 -18.67
CA SER A 117 4.64 -0.74 -17.76
C SER A 117 4.10 -0.23 -16.42
N PHE A 118 4.78 0.74 -15.80
CA PHE A 118 4.35 1.36 -14.54
C PHE A 118 2.95 1.98 -14.66
N THR A 119 2.73 2.79 -15.70
CA THR A 119 1.45 3.49 -15.92
C THR A 119 0.33 2.50 -16.21
N ALA A 120 0.54 1.52 -17.09
CA ALA A 120 -0.46 0.52 -17.43
C ALA A 120 -0.83 -0.35 -16.22
N GLY A 121 0.14 -0.74 -15.39
CA GLY A 121 -0.12 -1.48 -14.16
C GLY A 121 -1.02 -0.72 -13.18
N TRP A 122 -0.77 0.59 -13.00
CA TRP A 122 -1.65 1.44 -12.19
C TRP A 122 -3.05 1.57 -12.77
N VAL A 123 -3.18 1.75 -14.09
CA VAL A 123 -4.49 1.80 -14.75
C VAL A 123 -5.27 0.51 -14.52
N LEU A 124 -4.63 -0.66 -14.65
CA LEU A 124 -5.27 -1.96 -14.39
C LEU A 124 -5.78 -2.06 -12.94
N ASN A 125 -4.95 -1.70 -11.95
CA ASN A 125 -5.34 -1.76 -10.54
C ASN A 125 -6.45 -0.74 -10.21
N PHE A 126 -6.40 0.47 -10.76
CA PHE A 126 -7.48 1.45 -10.57
C PHE A 126 -8.80 1.02 -11.21
N ILE A 127 -8.74 0.34 -12.36
CA ILE A 127 -9.95 -0.27 -12.96
C ILE A 127 -10.50 -1.36 -12.04
N GLY A 128 -9.62 -2.22 -11.49
CA GLY A 128 -9.99 -3.23 -10.48
C GLY A 128 -10.75 -2.62 -9.31
N HIS A 129 -10.15 -1.64 -8.66
CA HIS A 129 -10.74 -0.94 -7.53
C HIS A 129 -12.02 -0.17 -7.87
N GLY A 130 -12.01 0.63 -8.93
CA GLY A 130 -13.12 1.54 -9.24
C GLY A 130 -14.32 0.85 -9.87
N VAL A 131 -14.10 -0.11 -10.77
CA VAL A 131 -15.18 -0.75 -11.54
C VAL A 131 -15.70 -2.00 -10.85
N PHE A 132 -14.80 -2.84 -10.33
CA PHE A 132 -15.16 -4.16 -9.81
C PHE A 132 -15.35 -4.16 -8.30
N GLU A 133 -14.37 -3.68 -7.53
CA GLU A 133 -14.47 -3.61 -6.06
C GLU A 133 -15.38 -2.45 -5.59
N LYS A 134 -15.49 -1.39 -6.39
CA LYS A 134 -16.22 -0.14 -6.10
C LYS A 134 -15.76 0.55 -4.81
N ASN A 135 -14.49 0.37 -4.46
CA ASN A 135 -13.84 0.93 -3.29
C ASN A 135 -12.61 1.73 -3.69
N ALA A 136 -12.23 2.70 -2.86
CA ALA A 136 -10.95 3.39 -3.02
C ALA A 136 -9.78 2.40 -2.85
N PRO A 137 -8.60 2.69 -3.41
CA PRO A 137 -7.40 1.90 -3.16
C PRO A 137 -7.10 1.80 -1.66
N ALA A 138 -6.97 0.57 -1.16
CA ALA A 138 -6.82 0.28 0.26
C ALA A 138 -5.63 0.99 0.94
N PHE A 139 -4.56 1.27 0.18
CA PHE A 139 -3.39 1.96 0.71
C PHE A 139 -3.68 3.38 1.20
N ALA A 140 -4.77 4.00 0.73
CA ALA A 140 -5.17 5.32 1.20
C ALA A 140 -5.60 5.28 2.67
N ASP A 141 -6.20 4.17 3.10
CA ASP A 141 -6.67 3.93 4.46
C ASP A 141 -5.61 3.25 5.32
N ASP A 142 -4.99 2.17 4.82
CA ASP A 142 -3.88 1.47 5.45
C ASP A 142 -2.66 1.45 4.51
N PRO A 143 -1.66 2.32 4.70
CA PRO A 143 -0.52 2.40 3.79
C PRO A 143 0.32 1.12 3.77
N LEU A 144 0.41 0.36 4.87
CA LEU A 144 1.21 -0.86 4.89
C LEU A 144 0.57 -1.98 4.06
N SER A 145 -0.76 -1.95 3.88
CA SER A 145 -1.46 -2.87 2.95
C SER A 145 -0.94 -2.77 1.52
N PHE A 146 -0.36 -1.62 1.13
CA PHE A 146 0.32 -1.44 -0.16
C PHE A 146 1.47 -2.42 -0.38
N LEU A 147 2.16 -2.83 0.69
CA LEU A 147 3.27 -3.78 0.65
C LEU A 147 2.81 -5.18 1.03
N ALA A 148 1.96 -5.28 2.06
CA ALA A 148 1.48 -6.55 2.58
C ALA A 148 0.59 -7.30 1.56
N GLY A 149 -0.29 -6.59 0.85
CA GLY A 149 -1.17 -7.15 -0.17
C GLY A 149 -0.43 -7.88 -1.29
N PRO A 150 0.51 -7.22 -1.99
CA PRO A 150 1.38 -7.87 -2.99
C PRO A 150 2.10 -9.12 -2.49
N VAL A 151 2.65 -9.09 -1.27
CA VAL A 151 3.36 -10.25 -0.70
C VAL A 151 2.40 -11.40 -0.46
N TRP A 152 1.21 -11.11 0.05
CA TRP A 152 0.17 -12.10 0.28
C TRP A 152 -0.35 -12.70 -1.04
N ASP A 153 -0.65 -11.89 -2.05
CA ASP A 153 -1.10 -12.38 -3.37
C ASP A 153 -0.04 -13.24 -4.04
N PHE A 154 1.23 -12.83 -3.97
CA PHE A 154 2.34 -13.63 -4.48
C PHE A 154 2.41 -14.98 -3.78
N ARG A 155 2.31 -15.03 -2.44
CA ARG A 155 2.27 -16.29 -1.69
C ARG A 155 1.13 -17.21 -2.15
N GLN A 156 -0.03 -16.66 -2.46
CA GLN A 156 -1.20 -17.42 -2.90
C GLN A 156 -1.02 -18.03 -4.30
N LEU A 157 -0.31 -17.34 -5.20
CA LEU A 157 0.02 -17.88 -6.54
C LEU A 157 0.87 -19.16 -6.45
N PHE A 158 1.86 -19.18 -5.56
CA PHE A 158 2.80 -20.31 -5.40
C PHE A 158 2.32 -21.37 -4.40
N ARG A 159 1.19 -21.16 -3.73
CA ARG A 159 0.61 -22.13 -2.79
C ARG A 159 0.26 -23.43 -3.52
N LYS A 160 0.74 -24.56 -3.01
CA LYS A 160 0.48 -25.88 -3.60
C LYS A 160 -1.01 -26.25 -3.51
N GLU A 161 -1.48 -27.11 -4.40
CA GLU A 161 -2.90 -27.47 -4.49
C GLU A 161 -3.45 -28.07 -3.18
N GLY A 162 -2.66 -28.91 -2.50
CA GLY A 162 -3.00 -29.45 -1.17
C GLY A 162 -2.93 -28.43 -0.01
N GLU A 163 -2.28 -27.29 -0.22
CA GLU A 163 -2.33 -26.19 0.75
C GLU A 163 -3.55 -25.32 0.49
N ARG A 164 -4.07 -25.17 -0.73
CA ARG A 164 -5.23 -24.29 -1.02
C ARG A 164 -6.54 -24.77 -0.38
N THR A 165 -6.65 -26.06 -0.09
CA THR A 165 -7.82 -26.70 0.53
C THR A 165 -7.82 -26.60 2.06
N SER A 166 -6.68 -26.31 2.69
CA SER A 166 -6.69 -25.83 4.07
C SER A 166 -7.16 -24.37 4.06
N THR A 167 -8.06 -23.99 4.96
CA THR A 167 -8.34 -22.57 5.21
C THR A 167 -7.00 -21.87 5.37
N PRO A 168 -6.72 -20.74 4.67
CA PRO A 168 -5.56 -19.92 5.01
C PRO A 168 -5.52 -19.79 6.53
N PRO A 169 -4.34 -19.82 7.17
CA PRO A 169 -4.27 -19.61 8.62
C PRO A 169 -5.13 -18.39 8.90
N THR A 170 -6.27 -18.62 9.56
CA THR A 170 -7.24 -17.57 9.78
C THR A 170 -6.48 -16.60 10.65
N VAL A 171 -6.15 -15.42 10.12
CA VAL A 171 -5.65 -14.34 10.99
C VAL A 171 -6.76 -14.21 12.02
N GLU A 172 -6.46 -14.59 13.27
CA GLU A 172 -7.46 -14.63 14.34
C GLU A 172 -8.21 -13.30 14.29
N THR A 173 -9.55 -13.36 14.23
CA THR A 173 -10.38 -12.19 13.90
C THR A 173 -10.38 -11.13 15.00
N THR A 174 -9.68 -11.38 16.10
CA THR A 174 -9.48 -10.45 17.21
C THR A 174 -8.68 -9.25 16.71
N PRO A 175 -9.28 -8.04 16.71
CA PRO A 175 -8.53 -6.84 16.40
C PRO A 175 -7.50 -6.66 17.52
N PHE A 176 -6.22 -6.66 17.16
CA PHE A 176 -5.04 -6.49 18.04
C PHE A 176 -4.67 -7.72 18.89
N ARG A 177 -3.63 -8.45 18.43
CA ARG A 177 -2.84 -9.34 19.27
C ARG A 177 -1.83 -8.52 20.07
N VAL A 178 -2.15 -8.12 21.30
CA VAL A 178 -1.14 -7.55 22.19
C VAL A 178 -0.27 -8.68 22.71
N THR A 179 0.78 -9.06 21.97
CA THR A 179 1.86 -9.88 22.52
C THR A 179 2.83 -8.99 23.31
N GLY A 180 2.36 -8.40 24.40
CA GLY A 180 3.28 -7.91 25.43
C GLY A 180 3.97 -9.11 26.10
N PRO A 181 5.22 -8.99 26.59
CA PRO A 181 5.76 -10.01 27.49
C PRO A 181 4.80 -10.16 28.67
N ALA A 182 4.41 -11.40 28.98
CA ALA A 182 3.52 -11.68 30.09
C ALA A 182 3.98 -10.89 31.32
N ALA A 183 3.15 -9.94 31.75
CA ALA A 183 3.38 -9.21 32.98
C ALA A 183 3.57 -10.25 34.08
N THR A 184 4.80 -10.38 34.56
CA THR A 184 5.10 -11.23 35.71
C THR A 184 4.40 -10.59 36.88
N ILE A 185 3.19 -11.07 37.20
CA ILE A 185 2.55 -10.77 38.48
C ILE A 185 3.45 -11.42 39.54
N ARG A 186 4.29 -10.59 40.17
CA ARG A 186 4.92 -10.95 41.43
C ARG A 186 3.88 -10.65 42.51
N ASN A 187 3.42 -11.72 43.17
CA ASN A 187 2.73 -11.65 44.45
C ASN A 187 3.64 -11.06 45.53
#